data_AF-A0A8H8U4F4-F1
#
_entry.id   AF-A0A8H8U4F4-F1
#
_cell.length_a   1.000
_cell.length_b   1.000
_cell.length_c   1.000
_cell.angle_alpha   90.00
_cell.angle_beta   90.00
_cell.angle_gamma   90.00
#
_symmetry.space_group_name_H-M   'P 1'
#
loop_
_entity.id
_entity.type
_entity.pdbx_description
1 polymer ?
#
loop_
_entity_poly.entity_id
_entity_poly.type
_entity_poly.pdbx_seq_one_letter_code
_entity_poly.pdbx_strand_id
1 'polypeptide(L)'
;MTTAHRPTFDPARGKDAQRGPAYHQRLLPAHTQLKVRKPGQGGDADNAPRDLRAELLRAEAVHFAKIKGEPIPEAEGEDEEDPEAKRRRVLEESRDVDADSENDEEDSSEDDSDDDEDETAELQRELEKIKRERAEKREQEEREKAAAEEEEREHDIALGNPLLNPKSDFHVKRRWDDDVIFKNQARGTEDKGKKKEFVNDLLRSDFHKRFMRLVESSRFLQPKQS
;
A
#
# COMPACT_ATOMS: atom_id res chain seq x y z
N MET A 1 18.18 38.69 38.92
CA MET A 1 17.97 37.22 38.76
C MET A 1 19.24 36.51 39.20
N THR A 2 19.14 35.42 39.97
CA THR A 2 20.33 34.72 40.50
C THR A 2 20.89 33.71 39.49
N THR A 3 22.21 33.58 39.45
CA THR A 3 22.96 32.76 38.47
C THR A 3 23.21 31.33 38.95
N ALA A 4 22.48 30.87 39.97
CA ALA A 4 22.72 29.58 40.62
C ALA A 4 22.23 28.38 39.78
N HIS A 5 21.19 28.55 38.97
CA HIS A 5 20.71 27.50 38.05
C HIS A 5 21.45 27.64 36.71
N ARG A 6 22.43 26.76 36.48
CA ARG A 6 23.25 26.74 35.26
C ARG A 6 23.16 25.38 34.59
N PRO A 7 23.18 25.31 33.24
CA PRO A 7 23.28 24.04 32.55
C PRO A 7 24.64 23.38 32.81
N THR A 8 24.68 22.06 32.76
CA THR A 8 25.93 21.29 32.84
C THR A 8 26.53 21.17 31.45
N PHE A 9 27.59 21.94 31.18
CA PHE A 9 28.31 21.88 29.90
C PHE A 9 29.34 20.74 29.87
N ASP A 10 30.01 20.48 31.00
CA ASP A 10 30.96 19.37 31.15
C ASP A 10 30.39 18.30 32.09
N PRO A 11 30.21 17.05 31.62
CA PRO A 11 29.75 15.97 32.48
C PRO A 11 30.84 15.53 33.47
N ALA A 12 30.43 15.08 34.66
CA ALA A 12 31.34 14.53 35.64
C ALA A 12 32.03 13.26 35.08
N ARG A 13 33.37 13.24 35.10
CA ARG A 13 34.17 12.09 34.66
C ARG A 13 34.25 11.05 35.78
N GLY A 14 34.01 9.78 35.43
CA GLY A 14 34.22 8.66 36.34
C GLY A 14 35.69 8.59 36.78
N LYS A 15 35.91 8.46 38.09
CA LYS A 15 37.19 8.09 38.71
C LYS A 15 36.89 6.98 39.71
N ASP A 16 37.87 6.14 40.01
CA ASP A 16 37.74 5.12 41.05
C ASP A 16 37.66 5.82 42.41
N ALA A 17 36.44 6.15 42.82
CA ALA A 17 36.16 6.72 44.13
C ALA A 17 36.17 5.59 45.16
N GLN A 18 36.86 5.84 46.28
CA GLN A 18 36.95 4.90 47.38
C GLN A 18 35.54 4.66 47.94
N ARG A 19 34.96 3.50 47.62
CA ARG A 19 33.61 3.14 48.03
C ARG A 19 33.65 2.76 49.51
N GLY A 20 32.88 3.48 50.33
CA GLY A 20 32.81 3.21 51.77
C GLY A 20 32.18 1.84 52.09
N PRO A 21 32.19 1.44 53.37
CA PRO A 21 31.72 0.11 53.82
C PRO A 21 30.20 -0.09 53.72
N ALA A 22 29.44 0.93 53.29
CA ALA A 22 28.01 0.85 53.13
C ALA A 22 27.62 0.13 51.83
N TYR A 23 26.83 -0.94 51.96
CA TYR A 23 26.25 -1.67 50.83
C TYR A 23 24.81 -1.22 50.57
N HIS A 24 24.42 -1.16 49.30
CA HIS A 24 23.04 -0.91 48.88
C HIS A 24 22.32 -2.24 48.63
N GLN A 25 21.00 -2.32 48.81
CA GLN A 25 20.19 -3.53 48.60
C GLN A 25 20.45 -4.20 47.23
N ARG A 26 20.66 -3.39 46.17
CA ARG A 26 20.99 -3.86 44.81
C ARG A 26 22.37 -4.51 44.67
N LEU A 27 23.28 -4.30 45.62
CA LEU A 27 24.62 -4.92 45.62
C LEU A 27 24.65 -6.25 46.39
N LEU A 28 23.53 -6.67 46.97
CA LEU A 28 23.43 -7.99 47.54
C LEU A 28 23.65 -9.04 46.44
N PRO A 29 24.26 -10.20 46.75
CA PRO A 29 24.53 -11.23 45.76
C PRO A 29 23.27 -11.66 45.01
N ALA A 30 23.25 -11.42 43.70
CA ALA A 30 22.20 -11.83 42.78
C ALA A 30 22.82 -12.22 41.43
N HIS A 31 22.23 -13.19 40.73
CA HIS A 31 22.73 -13.70 39.44
C HIS A 31 24.23 -14.06 39.45
N THR A 32 24.65 -14.81 40.48
CA THR A 32 26.06 -15.21 40.69
C THR A 32 26.58 -16.22 39.65
N GLN A 33 25.71 -16.75 38.80
CA GLN A 33 26.05 -17.71 37.76
C GLN A 33 25.76 -17.09 36.38
N LEU A 34 26.80 -17.01 35.55
CA LEU A 34 26.67 -16.56 34.16
C LEU A 34 26.14 -17.71 33.30
N LYS A 35 25.11 -17.42 32.50
CA LYS A 35 24.61 -18.37 31.50
C LYS A 35 25.55 -18.36 30.29
N VAL A 36 26.10 -19.52 29.97
CA VAL A 36 26.87 -19.73 28.74
C VAL A 36 25.96 -20.30 27.65
N ARG A 37 26.26 -19.95 26.40
CA ARG A 37 25.54 -20.50 25.24
C ARG A 37 25.87 -21.98 25.10
N LYS A 38 24.83 -22.80 24.90
CA LYS A 38 25.00 -24.23 24.57
C LYS A 38 24.99 -24.42 23.04
N PRO A 39 25.59 -25.51 22.52
CA PRO A 39 25.44 -25.86 21.10
C PRO A 39 23.96 -25.88 20.70
N GLY A 40 23.64 -25.33 19.54
CA GLY A 40 22.28 -25.15 19.01
C GLY A 40 21.59 -23.84 19.41
N GLN A 41 22.17 -23.04 20.33
CA GLN A 41 21.65 -21.69 20.67
C GLN A 41 22.28 -20.58 19.83
N GLY A 42 23.15 -20.94 18.88
CA GLY A 42 23.91 -20.02 18.05
C GLY A 42 25.09 -19.36 18.76
N GLY A 43 25.97 -18.72 18.00
CA GLY A 43 27.22 -18.12 18.49
C GLY A 43 28.35 -19.14 18.61
N ASP A 44 29.42 -18.77 19.32
CA ASP A 44 30.71 -19.49 19.32
C ASP A 44 30.67 -20.92 19.89
N ALA A 45 29.56 -21.33 20.53
CA ALA A 45 29.37 -22.70 20.98
C ALA A 45 29.12 -23.69 19.83
N ASP A 46 28.71 -23.19 18.67
CA ASP A 46 28.51 -23.96 17.45
C ASP A 46 29.81 -23.94 16.61
N ASN A 47 30.59 -25.02 16.68
CA ASN A 47 31.90 -25.12 16.01
C ASN A 47 31.82 -25.31 14.48
N ALA A 48 30.61 -25.43 13.91
CA ALA A 48 30.43 -25.67 12.49
C ALA A 48 30.35 -24.34 11.71
N PRO A 49 31.16 -24.14 10.66
CA PRO A 49 31.04 -22.97 9.80
C PRO A 49 29.68 -23.01 9.09
N ARG A 50 28.89 -21.94 9.24
CA ARG A 50 27.60 -21.75 8.53
C ARG A 50 27.79 -20.76 7.41
N ASP A 51 27.21 -21.06 6.25
CA ASP A 51 27.09 -20.06 5.19
C ASP A 51 25.90 -19.13 5.49
N LEU A 52 26.19 -18.06 6.22
CA LEU A 52 25.20 -17.07 6.65
C LEU A 52 24.55 -16.33 5.48
N ARG A 53 25.27 -16.18 4.37
CA ARG A 53 24.76 -15.47 3.19
C ARG A 53 23.68 -16.30 2.53
N ALA A 54 23.94 -17.58 2.28
CA ALA A 54 22.96 -18.47 1.66
C ALA A 54 21.73 -18.68 2.55
N GLU A 55 21.91 -18.77 3.86
CA GLU A 55 20.80 -18.87 4.82
C GLU A 55 19.92 -17.61 4.81
N LEU A 56 20.53 -16.42 4.79
CA LEU A 56 19.82 -15.15 4.76
C LEU A 56 19.01 -14.99 3.47
N LEU A 57 19.61 -15.29 2.31
CA LEU A 57 18.92 -15.20 1.01
C LEU A 57 17.70 -16.14 0.95
N ARG A 58 17.82 -17.37 1.48
CA ARG A 58 16.69 -18.30 1.58
C ARG A 58 15.60 -17.76 2.52
N ALA A 59 15.97 -17.22 3.68
CA ALA A 59 15.02 -16.67 4.63
C ALA A 59 14.27 -15.45 4.06
N GLU A 60 14.97 -14.59 3.32
CA GLU A 60 14.37 -13.46 2.60
C GLU A 60 13.39 -13.95 1.53
N ALA A 61 13.80 -14.89 0.68
CA ALA A 61 12.93 -15.44 -0.36
C ALA A 61 11.63 -16.04 0.21
N VAL A 62 11.73 -16.82 1.29
CA VAL A 62 10.56 -17.37 2.01
C VAL A 62 9.67 -16.26 2.56
N HIS A 63 10.25 -15.21 3.14
CA HIS A 63 9.51 -14.09 3.69
C HIS A 63 8.77 -13.30 2.60
N PHE A 64 9.42 -13.01 1.48
CA PHE A 64 8.82 -12.31 0.34
C PHE A 64 7.73 -13.14 -0.34
N ALA A 65 7.96 -14.45 -0.54
CA ALA A 65 6.93 -15.36 -1.06
C ALA A 65 5.68 -15.38 -0.17
N LYS A 66 5.87 -15.41 1.16
CA LYS A 66 4.76 -15.34 2.14
C LYS A 66 3.98 -14.03 2.07
N ILE A 67 4.65 -12.90 1.88
CA ILE A 67 3.99 -11.58 1.73
C ILE A 67 3.23 -11.51 0.39
N LYS A 68 3.83 -12.00 -0.69
CA LYS A 68 3.27 -11.96 -2.04
C LYS A 68 2.15 -13.00 -2.25
N GLY A 69 2.09 -14.03 -1.40
CA GLY A 69 1.11 -15.11 -1.50
C GLY A 69 1.47 -16.16 -2.56
N GLU A 70 2.73 -16.20 -3.00
CA GLU A 70 3.25 -17.19 -3.94
C GLU A 70 3.69 -18.47 -3.20
N PRO A 71 3.67 -19.64 -3.85
CA PRO A 71 4.21 -20.86 -3.27
C PRO A 71 5.70 -20.66 -2.95
N ILE A 72 6.13 -21.21 -1.81
CA ILE A 72 7.51 -21.09 -1.34
C ILE A 72 8.43 -21.65 -2.42
N PRO A 73 9.38 -20.86 -2.96
CA PRO A 73 10.33 -21.39 -3.93
C PRO A 73 11.17 -22.47 -3.25
N GLU A 74 11.01 -23.70 -3.70
CA GLU A 74 12.00 -24.75 -3.43
C GLU A 74 13.31 -24.30 -4.08
N ALA A 75 14.40 -24.39 -3.32
CA ALA A 75 15.70 -23.84 -3.68
C ALA A 75 16.28 -24.52 -4.93
N GLU A 76 15.88 -24.03 -6.10
CA GLU A 76 16.49 -24.35 -7.38
C GLU A 76 17.31 -23.14 -7.85
N GLY A 77 18.61 -23.37 -8.01
CA GLY A 77 19.46 -22.65 -8.96
C GLY A 77 19.96 -21.27 -8.55
N GLU A 78 21.28 -21.18 -8.35
CA GLU A 78 22.04 -19.94 -8.39
C GLU A 78 21.85 -19.21 -9.72
N ASP A 79 21.05 -18.14 -9.74
CA ASP A 79 21.27 -17.04 -10.67
C ASP A 79 22.28 -16.08 -10.03
N GLU A 80 23.56 -16.33 -10.28
CA GLU A 80 24.67 -15.42 -10.00
C GLU A 80 24.58 -14.17 -10.88
N GLU A 81 23.53 -13.36 -10.71
CA GLU A 81 23.59 -11.98 -11.19
C GLU A 81 24.57 -11.21 -10.29
N ASP A 82 25.67 -10.77 -10.91
CA ASP A 82 26.75 -9.95 -10.36
C ASP A 82 26.19 -8.84 -9.45
N PRO A 83 26.64 -8.75 -8.17
CA PRO A 83 26.19 -7.71 -7.25
C PRO A 83 26.38 -6.29 -7.79
N GLU A 84 27.33 -6.04 -8.70
CA GLU A 84 27.50 -4.74 -9.36
C GLU A 84 26.38 -4.44 -10.36
N ALA A 85 25.88 -5.44 -11.08
CA ALA A 85 24.75 -5.28 -12.00
C ALA A 85 23.46 -4.95 -11.26
N LYS A 86 23.21 -5.60 -10.12
CA LYS A 86 22.07 -5.28 -9.23
C LYS A 86 22.17 -3.87 -8.64
N ARG A 87 23.36 -3.46 -8.20
CA ARG A 87 23.59 -2.09 -7.69
C ARG A 87 23.36 -1.03 -8.77
N ARG A 88 23.79 -1.28 -10.02
CA ARG A 88 23.51 -0.37 -11.14
C ARG A 88 22.02 -0.28 -11.46
N ARG A 89 21.32 -1.42 -11.53
CA ARG A 89 19.87 -1.47 -11.80
C ARG A 89 19.06 -0.67 -10.77
N VAL A 90 19.35 -0.84 -9.48
CA VAL A 90 18.66 -0.12 -8.40
C VAL A 90 18.96 1.39 -8.41
N LEU A 91 20.18 1.79 -8.77
CA LEU A 91 20.57 3.20 -8.82
C LEU A 91 19.95 3.92 -10.03
N GLU A 92 19.79 3.21 -11.15
CA GLU A 92 19.10 3.71 -12.35
C GLU A 92 17.58 3.83 -12.10
N GLU A 93 16.94 2.82 -11.50
CA GLU A 93 15.52 2.87 -11.13
C GLU A 93 15.21 3.96 -10.10
N SER A 94 16.13 4.24 -9.16
CA SER A 94 15.95 5.29 -8.16
C SER A 94 16.23 6.70 -8.72
N ARG A 95 16.98 6.80 -9.82
CA ARG A 95 17.33 8.08 -10.44
C ARG A 95 16.12 8.75 -11.08
N ASP A 96 15.19 7.96 -11.63
CA ASP A 96 13.94 8.49 -12.20
C ASP A 96 12.95 8.97 -11.12
N VAL A 97 13.14 8.54 -9.86
CA VAL A 97 12.30 8.94 -8.73
C VAL A 97 12.82 10.20 -8.02
N ASP A 98 14.13 10.49 -8.13
CA ASP A 98 14.80 11.65 -7.52
C ASP A 98 15.04 12.80 -8.51
N ALA A 99 14.84 12.55 -9.82
CA ALA A 99 14.81 13.60 -10.83
C ALA A 99 13.51 14.39 -10.73
N ASP A 100 13.59 15.52 -10.02
CA ASP A 100 12.53 16.54 -9.95
C ASP A 100 12.09 16.92 -11.38
N SER A 101 10.78 16.81 -11.61
CA SER A 101 10.12 17.06 -12.88
C SER A 101 10.09 18.56 -13.19
N GLU A 102 11.16 19.11 -13.78
CA GLU A 102 11.08 20.34 -14.58
C GLU A 102 10.36 20.00 -15.89
N ASN A 103 9.02 20.01 -15.83
CA ASN A 103 8.13 20.00 -17.00
C ASN A 103 8.18 21.41 -17.61
N ASP A 104 9.19 21.64 -18.45
CA ASP A 104 9.27 22.78 -19.35
C ASP A 104 8.33 22.51 -20.54
N GLU A 105 7.14 23.09 -20.48
CA GLU A 105 6.21 23.10 -21.61
C GLU A 105 6.64 24.20 -22.58
N GLU A 106 7.30 23.83 -23.67
CA GLU A 106 7.47 24.73 -24.82
C GLU A 106 7.12 24.04 -26.15
N ASP A 107 5.92 24.42 -26.60
CA ASP A 107 5.38 24.67 -27.94
C ASP A 107 6.23 24.38 -29.21
N SER A 108 5.58 23.67 -30.14
CA SER A 108 5.66 23.78 -31.61
C SER A 108 6.83 23.16 -32.41
N SER A 109 6.52 22.12 -33.20
CA SER A 109 6.49 22.24 -34.67
C SER A 109 6.10 20.93 -35.36
N GLU A 110 5.07 21.01 -36.20
CA GLU A 110 4.70 20.05 -37.24
C GLU A 110 5.74 20.17 -38.38
N ASP A 111 6.46 19.09 -38.70
CA ASP A 111 7.28 19.00 -39.91
C ASP A 111 7.02 17.64 -40.59
N ASP A 112 6.54 17.76 -41.82
CA ASP A 112 6.16 16.74 -42.77
C ASP A 112 7.36 16.46 -43.68
N SER A 113 7.92 15.25 -43.64
CA SER A 113 8.85 14.78 -44.67
C SER A 113 8.94 13.25 -44.76
N ASP A 114 8.57 12.75 -45.94
CA ASP A 114 8.71 11.41 -46.52
C ASP A 114 10.13 10.80 -46.46
N ASP A 115 10.18 9.47 -46.37
CA ASP A 115 10.78 8.54 -47.37
C ASP A 115 11.42 7.29 -46.74
N ASP A 116 10.64 6.21 -46.66
CA ASP A 116 11.09 4.80 -46.71
C ASP A 116 9.91 3.99 -47.30
N GLU A 117 9.74 4.08 -48.63
CA GLU A 117 8.56 3.68 -49.42
C GLU A 117 8.25 2.17 -49.52
N ASP A 118 9.08 1.27 -48.97
CA ASP A 118 8.91 -0.18 -49.19
C ASP A 118 8.27 -0.96 -48.02
N GLU A 119 8.35 -0.50 -46.76
CA GLU A 119 7.76 -1.20 -45.59
C GLU A 119 6.36 -0.68 -45.20
N THR A 120 6.05 0.58 -45.54
CA THR A 120 4.76 1.23 -45.19
C THR A 120 3.58 0.70 -46.01
N ALA A 121 3.81 0.28 -47.25
CA ALA A 121 2.78 -0.24 -48.15
C ALA A 121 2.22 -1.62 -47.74
N GLU A 122 3.05 -2.47 -47.11
CA GLU A 122 2.61 -3.77 -46.57
C GLU A 122 1.79 -3.58 -45.28
N LEU A 123 2.23 -2.67 -44.40
CA LEU A 123 1.52 -2.31 -43.17
C LEU A 123 0.16 -1.64 -43.42
N GLN A 124 0.02 -0.80 -44.45
CA GLN A 124 -1.26 -0.17 -44.79
C GLN A 124 -2.30 -1.19 -45.28
N ARG A 125 -1.88 -2.22 -46.04
CA ARG A 125 -2.77 -3.31 -46.46
C ARG A 125 -3.19 -4.20 -45.30
N GLU A 126 -2.32 -4.40 -44.32
CA GLU A 126 -2.67 -5.13 -43.10
C GLU A 126 -3.61 -4.31 -42.19
N LEU A 127 -3.38 -2.99 -42.07
CA LEU A 127 -4.27 -2.07 -41.35
C LEU A 127 -5.64 -1.94 -42.03
N GLU A 128 -5.72 -1.93 -43.35
CA GLU A 128 -6.99 -1.94 -44.08
C GLU A 128 -7.77 -3.24 -43.86
N LYS A 129 -7.07 -4.38 -43.78
CA LYS A 129 -7.68 -5.68 -43.46
C LYS A 129 -8.20 -5.69 -42.01
N ILE A 130 -7.42 -5.19 -41.05
CA ILE A 130 -7.83 -5.06 -39.65
C ILE A 130 -9.00 -4.07 -39.51
N LYS A 131 -8.98 -2.96 -40.24
CA LYS A 131 -10.04 -1.93 -40.22
C LYS A 131 -11.32 -2.46 -40.84
N ARG A 132 -11.24 -3.26 -41.90
CA ARG A 132 -12.39 -3.93 -42.52
C ARG A 132 -12.98 -5.00 -41.60
N GLU A 133 -12.15 -5.81 -40.95
CA GLU A 133 -12.61 -6.80 -39.97
C GLU A 133 -13.26 -6.15 -38.74
N ARG A 134 -12.67 -5.05 -38.23
CA ARG A 134 -13.26 -4.27 -37.13
C ARG A 134 -14.56 -3.57 -37.53
N ALA A 135 -14.65 -3.06 -38.76
CA ALA A 135 -15.86 -2.43 -39.27
C ALA A 135 -17.00 -3.45 -39.39
N GLU A 136 -16.74 -4.65 -39.88
CA GLU A 136 -17.73 -5.73 -40.00
C GLU A 136 -18.18 -6.24 -38.63
N LYS A 137 -17.25 -6.39 -37.68
CA LYS A 137 -17.59 -6.75 -36.29
C LYS A 137 -18.41 -5.67 -35.60
N ARG A 138 -18.08 -4.40 -35.82
CA ARG A 138 -18.84 -3.25 -35.29
C ARG A 138 -20.23 -3.17 -35.92
N GLU A 139 -20.37 -3.44 -37.21
CA GLU A 139 -21.66 -3.49 -37.90
C GLU A 139 -22.54 -4.64 -37.39
N GLN A 140 -21.95 -5.82 -37.12
CA GLN A 140 -22.66 -6.92 -36.48
C GLN A 140 -23.10 -6.57 -35.06
N GLU A 141 -22.23 -5.95 -34.26
CA GLU A 141 -22.56 -5.52 -32.89
C GLU A 141 -23.59 -4.38 -32.88
N GLU A 142 -23.53 -3.44 -33.83
CA GLU A 142 -24.52 -2.37 -33.97
C GLU A 142 -25.88 -2.92 -34.44
N ARG A 143 -25.90 -3.96 -35.29
CA ARG A 143 -27.12 -4.64 -35.70
C ARG A 143 -27.74 -5.46 -34.56
N GLU A 144 -26.92 -6.11 -33.74
CA GLU A 144 -27.36 -6.82 -32.54
C GLU A 144 -27.89 -5.85 -31.48
N LYS A 145 -27.22 -4.71 -31.27
CA LYS A 145 -27.69 -3.63 -30.39
C LYS A 145 -28.99 -3.00 -30.88
N ALA A 146 -29.12 -2.77 -32.19
CA ALA A 146 -30.36 -2.25 -32.77
C ALA A 146 -31.52 -3.24 -32.60
N ALA A 147 -31.26 -4.55 -32.79
CA ALA A 147 -32.27 -5.59 -32.53
C ALA A 147 -32.66 -5.65 -31.04
N ALA A 148 -31.68 -5.55 -30.13
CA ALA A 148 -31.96 -5.49 -28.69
C ALA A 148 -32.76 -4.24 -28.29
N GLU A 149 -32.48 -3.07 -28.89
CA GLU A 149 -33.26 -1.85 -28.65
C GLU A 149 -34.68 -1.97 -29.20
N GLU A 150 -34.88 -2.63 -30.35
CA GLU A 150 -36.22 -2.94 -30.88
C GLU A 150 -36.97 -3.91 -29.96
N GLU A 151 -36.32 -4.96 -29.45
CA GLU A 151 -36.90 -5.89 -28.47
C GLU A 151 -37.28 -5.18 -27.15
N GLU A 152 -36.44 -4.27 -26.65
CA GLU A 152 -36.76 -3.44 -25.46
C GLU A 152 -37.95 -2.51 -25.72
N ARG A 153 -38.02 -1.87 -26.90
CA ARG A 153 -39.15 -1.03 -27.30
C ARG A 153 -40.45 -1.84 -27.40
N GLU A 154 -40.40 -3.04 -27.98
CA GLU A 154 -41.56 -3.93 -28.04
C GLU A 154 -42.00 -4.40 -26.64
N HIS A 155 -41.04 -4.70 -25.76
CA HIS A 155 -41.30 -5.05 -24.37
C HIS A 155 -41.96 -3.89 -23.60
N ASP A 156 -41.47 -2.67 -23.75
CA ASP A 156 -42.04 -1.48 -23.13
C ASP A 156 -43.43 -1.13 -23.68
N ILE A 157 -43.68 -1.34 -24.97
CA ILE A 157 -45.02 -1.17 -25.57
C ILE A 157 -45.98 -2.24 -25.04
N ALA A 158 -45.53 -3.49 -24.91
CA ALA A 158 -46.35 -4.60 -24.42
C ALA A 158 -46.65 -4.48 -22.91
N LEU A 159 -45.67 -4.02 -22.12
CA LEU A 159 -45.72 -4.01 -20.65
C LEU A 159 -46.08 -2.62 -20.07
N GLY A 160 -46.01 -1.57 -20.88
CA GLY A 160 -46.32 -0.18 -20.52
C GLY A 160 -47.80 0.12 -20.32
N ASN A 161 -48.72 -0.82 -20.61
CA ASN A 161 -50.14 -0.67 -20.32
C ASN A 161 -50.51 -1.23 -18.93
N PRO A 162 -50.70 -0.38 -17.91
CA PRO A 162 -51.00 -0.81 -16.54
C PRO A 162 -52.41 -1.38 -16.36
N LEU A 163 -53.29 -1.32 -17.37
CA LEU A 163 -54.63 -1.92 -17.32
C LEU A 163 -54.65 -3.40 -17.72
N LEU A 164 -53.63 -3.88 -18.45
CA LEU A 164 -53.55 -5.25 -18.97
C LEU A 164 -52.69 -6.19 -18.11
N ASN A 165 -51.97 -5.66 -17.11
CA ASN A 165 -51.18 -6.44 -16.16
C ASN A 165 -51.84 -6.47 -14.77
N PRO A 166 -52.74 -7.43 -14.46
CA PRO A 166 -53.45 -7.54 -13.18
C PRO A 166 -52.56 -7.97 -12.00
N LYS A 167 -51.24 -8.02 -12.19
CA LYS A 167 -50.22 -8.32 -11.15
C LYS A 167 -49.50 -7.04 -10.70
N SER A 168 -50.16 -5.87 -10.71
CA SER A 168 -49.59 -4.69 -10.05
C SER A 168 -49.66 -4.90 -8.54
N ASP A 169 -48.68 -5.60 -8.01
CA ASP A 169 -48.45 -5.81 -6.59
C ASP A 169 -48.48 -4.47 -5.83
N PHE A 170 -48.91 -4.51 -4.57
CA PHE A 170 -48.96 -3.39 -3.61
C PHE A 170 -47.56 -2.86 -3.23
N HIS A 171 -46.71 -2.59 -4.22
CA HIS A 171 -45.39 -2.04 -4.03
C HIS A 171 -45.52 -0.58 -3.61
N VAL A 172 -44.99 -0.29 -2.42
CA VAL A 172 -44.89 1.04 -1.81
C VAL A 172 -44.30 2.01 -2.84
N LYS A 173 -45.17 2.84 -3.42
CA LYS A 173 -44.87 3.72 -4.57
C LYS A 173 -43.91 4.86 -4.25
N ARG A 174 -43.69 5.11 -2.95
CA ARG A 174 -42.72 6.07 -2.44
C ARG A 174 -42.17 5.56 -1.12
N ARG A 175 -40.89 5.21 -1.10
CA ARG A 175 -40.21 4.72 0.09
C ARG A 175 -40.06 5.90 1.07
N TRP A 176 -40.11 5.61 2.37
CA TRP A 176 -39.89 6.63 3.41
C TRP A 176 -38.53 7.33 3.28
N ASP A 177 -37.54 6.64 2.70
CA ASP A 177 -36.21 7.15 2.35
C ASP A 177 -36.17 8.14 1.18
N ASP A 178 -37.26 8.29 0.42
CA ASP A 178 -37.26 9.07 -0.81
C ASP A 178 -37.38 10.58 -0.56
N ASP A 179 -37.91 10.97 0.61
CA ASP A 179 -38.05 12.36 1.09
C ASP A 179 -36.87 12.78 1.97
N VAL A 180 -35.66 12.30 1.65
CA VAL A 180 -34.44 12.69 2.35
C VAL A 180 -33.54 13.44 1.38
N ILE A 181 -33.21 14.67 1.73
CA ILE A 181 -32.39 15.60 0.93
C ILE A 181 -30.92 15.14 0.78
N PHE A 182 -30.47 14.16 1.57
CA PHE A 182 -29.14 13.59 1.50
C PHE A 182 -29.20 12.06 1.35
N LYS A 183 -28.72 11.55 0.22
CA LYS A 183 -28.67 10.11 -0.08
C LYS A 183 -27.21 9.63 -0.07
N ASN A 184 -26.94 8.46 0.53
CA ASN A 184 -25.66 7.73 0.41
C ASN A 184 -24.36 8.49 0.79
N GLN A 185 -24.38 9.33 1.82
CA GLN A 185 -23.21 10.16 2.23
C GLN A 185 -21.94 9.36 2.59
N ALA A 186 -22.09 8.13 3.10
CA ALA A 186 -20.96 7.28 3.52
C ALA A 186 -20.50 6.29 2.42
N ARG A 187 -21.06 6.37 1.20
CA ARG A 187 -20.68 5.46 0.12
C ARG A 187 -19.23 5.76 -0.30
N GLY A 188 -18.35 4.76 -0.19
CA GLY A 188 -16.92 4.90 -0.52
C GLY A 188 -16.04 5.47 0.60
N THR A 189 -16.54 5.62 1.84
CA THR A 189 -15.68 5.99 2.99
C THR A 189 -15.00 4.78 3.65
N GLU A 190 -15.25 3.58 3.15
CA GLU A 190 -14.78 2.35 3.78
C GLU A 190 -13.25 2.27 3.88
N ASP A 191 -12.52 2.82 2.91
CA ASP A 191 -11.05 2.77 2.90
C ASP A 191 -10.40 3.90 3.71
N LYS A 192 -11.18 4.92 4.09
CA LYS A 192 -10.71 6.06 4.88
C LYS A 192 -10.48 5.62 6.33
N GLY A 193 -9.21 5.30 6.65
CA GLY A 193 -8.77 4.86 7.97
C GLY A 193 -8.50 3.35 8.08
N LYS A 194 -8.68 2.58 7.01
CA LYS A 194 -8.22 1.17 6.92
C LYS A 194 -6.74 1.06 6.57
N LYS A 195 -6.16 2.07 5.90
CA LYS A 195 -4.73 2.10 5.58
C LYS A 195 -3.91 2.11 6.87
N LYS A 196 -3.03 1.12 7.02
CA LYS A 196 -2.12 1.02 8.17
C LYS A 196 -0.87 1.85 7.88
N GLU A 197 -1.02 3.17 7.96
CA GLU A 197 0.10 4.10 7.76
C GLU A 197 0.79 4.35 9.10
N PHE A 198 2.11 4.18 9.14
CA PHE A 198 2.91 4.60 10.27
C PHE A 198 3.38 6.05 10.03
N VAL A 199 3.06 6.92 10.99
CA VAL A 199 3.50 8.32 10.96
C VAL A 199 4.51 8.52 12.09
N ASN A 200 5.74 8.92 11.74
CA ASN A 200 6.80 9.28 12.70
C ASN A 200 6.58 10.69 13.28
N ASP A 201 5.41 10.91 13.89
CA ASP A 201 5.01 12.16 14.56
C ASP A 201 4.12 11.82 15.76
N LEU A 202 4.52 12.28 16.95
CA LEU A 202 3.84 11.98 18.20
C LEU A 202 2.45 12.63 18.31
N LEU A 203 2.18 13.71 17.58
CA LEU A 203 0.90 14.44 17.65
C LEU A 203 -0.01 14.12 16.45
N ARG A 204 0.57 13.82 15.28
CA ARG A 204 -0.20 13.54 14.06
C ARG A 204 -0.42 12.06 13.78
N SER A 205 0.24 11.17 14.51
CA SER A 205 -0.03 9.74 14.45
C SER A 205 -1.49 9.42 14.77
N ASP A 206 -2.03 8.43 14.06
CA ASP A 206 -3.36 7.89 14.32
C ASP A 206 -3.52 7.40 15.76
N PHE A 207 -2.43 6.94 16.39
CA PHE A 207 -2.43 6.61 17.81
C PHE A 207 -2.80 7.82 18.66
N HIS A 208 -2.13 8.95 18.47
CA HIS A 208 -2.37 10.16 19.23
C HIS A 208 -3.77 10.74 18.97
N LYS A 209 -4.21 10.77 17.70
CA LYS A 209 -5.57 11.21 17.34
C LYS A 209 -6.65 10.33 17.98
N ARG A 210 -6.43 9.00 18.07
CA ARG A 210 -7.36 8.08 18.76
C ARG A 210 -7.30 8.29 20.28
N PHE A 211 -6.11 8.46 20.84
CA PHE A 211 -5.89 8.70 22.27
C PHE A 211 -6.60 9.99 22.74
N MET A 212 -6.42 11.11 22.03
CA MET A 212 -7.06 12.39 22.40
C MET A 212 -8.59 12.29 22.31
N ARG A 213 -9.14 11.70 21.23
CA ARG A 213 -10.58 11.43 21.12
C ARG A 213 -11.11 10.59 22.28
N LEU A 214 -10.37 9.56 22.69
CA LEU A 214 -10.75 8.69 23.80
C LEU A 214 -10.72 9.44 25.15
N VAL A 215 -9.65 10.18 25.42
CA VAL A 215 -9.47 10.92 26.68
C VAL A 215 -10.52 12.04 26.82
N GLU A 216 -10.78 12.78 25.76
CA GLU A 216 -11.80 13.83 25.75
C GLU A 216 -13.21 13.26 25.93
N SER A 217 -13.53 12.15 25.24
CA SER A 217 -14.82 11.46 25.41
C SER A 217 -15.00 10.90 26.83
N SER A 218 -13.94 10.39 27.44
CA SER A 218 -13.98 9.85 28.81
C SER A 218 -14.15 10.95 29.86
N ARG A 219 -13.60 12.15 29.65
CA ARG A 219 -13.76 13.29 30.57
C ARG A 219 -15.17 13.86 30.58
N PHE A 220 -15.90 13.78 29.46
CA PHE A 220 -17.27 14.30 29.35
C PHE A 220 -18.35 13.36 29.91
N LEU A 221 -18.00 12.11 30.18
CA LEU A 221 -18.89 11.07 30.75
C LEU A 221 -18.80 10.93 32.28
N GLN A 222 -18.24 11.91 32.99
CA GLN A 222 -18.39 11.94 34.46
C GLN A 222 -19.72 12.60 34.82
N PRO A 223 -20.67 11.89 35.48
CA PRO A 223 -21.89 12.52 35.95
C PRO A 223 -21.50 13.61 36.96
N LYS A 224 -21.98 14.83 36.74
CA LYS A 224 -21.91 15.90 37.74
C LYS A 224 -22.50 15.34 39.03
N GLN A 225 -21.64 15.07 40.01
CA GLN A 225 -22.06 14.77 41.37
C GLN A 225 -22.72 16.05 41.89
N SER A 226 -24.04 15.99 42.10
CA SER A 226 -24.83 17.03 42.76
C SER A 226 -24.71 16.91 44.27
#